data_AF-A0A2K3TK37-F1
#
_entry.id   AF-A0A2K3TK37-F1
#
_cell.length_a   1.000
_cell.length_b   1.000
_cell.length_c   1.000
_cell.angle_alpha   90.00
_cell.angle_beta   90.00
_cell.angle_gamma   90.00
#
_symmetry.space_group_name_H-M   'P 1'
#
loop_
_entity.id
_entity.type
_entity.pdbx_description
1 polymer ?
#
loop_
_entity_poly.entity_id
_entity_poly.type
_entity_poly.pdbx_seq_one_letter_code
_entity_poly.pdbx_strand_id
1 'polypeptide(L)' 'MISDELRAANSTGAITTGLLALKIPVPLTTVQWADQHYYLPKESSYTPGRWETLPFQVAIMNSMGND' A
#
# COMPACT_ATOMS: atom_id res chain seq x y z
N MET A 1 1.60 9.51 -41.72
CA MET A 1 2.76 8.76 -41.19
C MET A 1 3.05 9.34 -39.81
N ILE A 2 3.05 8.53 -38.75
CA ILE A 2 3.40 9.02 -37.39
C ILE A 2 4.89 9.40 -37.41
N SER A 3 5.24 10.59 -36.89
CA SER A 3 6.62 11.06 -36.84
C SER A 3 7.48 10.20 -35.91
N ASP A 4 8.78 10.13 -36.18
CA ASP A 4 9.70 9.35 -35.34
C ASP A 4 9.74 9.86 -33.88
N GLU A 5 9.57 11.16 -33.68
CA GLU A 5 9.43 11.77 -32.36
C GLU A 5 8.20 11.25 -31.60
N LEU A 6 7.05 11.15 -32.28
CA LEU A 6 5.83 10.62 -31.68
C LEU A 6 5.96 9.12 -31.38
N ARG A 7 6.68 8.36 -32.22
CA ARG A 7 7.01 6.95 -31.92
C ARG A 7 7.88 6.84 -30.67
N ALA A 8 8.94 7.66 -30.56
CA ALA A 8 9.84 7.66 -29.41
C ALA A 8 9.12 8.06 -28.11
N ALA A 9 8.24 9.07 -28.15
CA ALA A 9 7.42 9.47 -27.02
C ALA A 9 6.48 8.35 -26.55
N ASN A 10 5.78 7.69 -27.50
CA ASN A 10 4.89 6.58 -27.20
C ASN A 10 5.65 5.39 -26.60
N SER A 11 6.81 5.04 -27.16
CA SER A 11 7.67 3.98 -26.61
C SER A 11 8.13 4.29 -25.19
N THR A 12 8.57 5.52 -24.93
CA THR A 12 8.99 5.94 -23.58
C THR A 12 7.84 5.84 -22.57
N GLY A 13 6.64 6.28 -22.95
CA GLY A 13 5.45 6.18 -22.11
C GLY A 13 5.04 4.73 -21.82
N ALA A 14 5.06 3.87 -22.84
CA ALA A 14 4.75 2.45 -22.70
C ALA A 14 5.74 1.72 -21.79
N ILE A 15 7.05 1.98 -21.97
CA ILE A 15 8.10 1.42 -21.11
C ILE A 15 7.92 1.87 -19.66
N THR A 16 7.77 3.19 -19.45
CA THR A 16 7.59 3.74 -18.10
C THR A 16 6.37 3.14 -17.40
N THR A 17 5.25 3.03 -18.11
CA THR A 17 4.01 2.45 -17.58
C THR A 17 4.16 0.97 -17.29
N GLY A 18 4.76 0.21 -18.20
CA GLY A 18 4.99 -1.23 -18.02
C GLY A 18 5.90 -1.54 -16.83
N LEU A 19 6.90 -0.70 -16.58
CA LEU A 19 7.82 -0.86 -15.45
C LEU A 19 7.19 -0.53 -14.09
N LEU A 20 6.04 0.15 -14.02
CA LEU A 20 5.37 0.44 -12.75
C LEU A 20 4.97 -0.84 -11.99
N ALA A 21 4.66 -1.92 -12.70
CA ALA A 21 4.31 -3.21 -12.08
C ALA A 21 5.47 -3.86 -11.33
N LEU A 22 6.72 -3.48 -11.64
CA LEU A 22 7.91 -3.99 -10.96
C LEU A 22 8.25 -3.19 -9.70
N LYS A 23 7.53 -2.09 -9.43
CA LYS A 23 7.72 -1.30 -8.22
C LYS A 23 7.10 -2.03 -7.03
N ILE A 24 7.95 -2.67 -6.24
CA ILE A 24 7.56 -3.23 -4.95
C ILE A 24 7.46 -2.06 -3.95
N PRO A 25 6.31 -1.83 -3.29
CA PRO A 25 6.21 -0.83 -2.24
C PRO A 25 7.10 -1.21 -1.05
N VAL A 26 7.58 -0.22 -0.31
CA VAL A 26 8.30 -0.47 0.94
C VAL A 26 7.37 -1.24 1.89
N PRO A 27 7.80 -2.38 2.46
CA PRO A 27 6.98 -3.14 3.39
C PRO A 27 6.60 -2.28 4.58
N LEU A 28 5.36 -2.42 5.02
CA LEU A 28 4.85 -1.79 6.23
C LEU A 28 4.81 -2.85 7.33
N THR A 29 5.18 -2.47 8.55
CA THR A 29 4.93 -3.35 9.70
C THR A 29 3.42 -3.55 9.88
N THR A 30 3.01 -4.60 10.57
CA THR A 30 1.58 -4.88 10.83
C THR A 30 0.86 -3.68 11.46
N VAL A 31 1.51 -3.00 12.40
CA VAL A 31 0.99 -1.78 13.04
C VAL A 31 0.81 -0.66 12.03
N GLN A 32 1.83 -0.38 11.21
CA GLN A 32 1.76 0.68 10.21
C GLN A 32 0.63 0.44 9.21
N TRP A 33 0.45 -0.81 8.77
CA TRP A 33 -0.66 -1.15 7.89
C TRP A 33 -2.02 -0.96 8.56
N ALA A 34 -2.16 -1.41 9.82
CA ALA A 34 -3.42 -1.31 10.56
C ALA A 34 -3.83 0.15 10.78
N ASP A 35 -2.92 1.01 11.23
CA ASP A 35 -3.22 2.42 11.49
C ASP A 35 -3.54 3.20 10.19
N GLN A 36 -2.92 2.82 9.07
CA GLN A 36 -3.16 3.46 7.76
C GLN A 36 -4.48 3.01 7.11
N HIS A 37 -4.83 1.72 7.21
CA HIS A 37 -5.84 1.11 6.34
C HIS A 37 -7.00 0.43 7.08
N TYR A 38 -6.84 0.04 8.34
CA TYR A 38 -7.83 -0.79 9.02
C TYR A 38 -8.95 0.05 9.65
N TYR A 39 -10.18 -0.48 9.57
CA TYR A 39 -11.38 0.12 10.12
C TYR A 39 -12.18 -0.93 10.88
N LEU A 40 -12.57 -0.59 12.10
CA LEU A 40 -13.41 -1.39 12.98
C LEU A 40 -14.86 -1.39 12.47
N PRO A 41 -15.40 -2.55 12.04
CA PRO A 41 -16.75 -2.64 11.48
C PRO A 41 -17.82 -2.43 12.54
N LYS A 42 -18.96 -1.87 12.14
CA LYS A 42 -20.09 -1.58 13.05
C LYS A 42 -20.77 -2.85 13.57
N GLU A 43 -20.69 -3.91 12.79
CA GLU A 43 -21.40 -5.17 13.02
C GLU A 43 -20.72 -6.03 14.09
N SER A 44 -19.42 -5.85 14.32
CA SER A 44 -18.63 -6.67 15.25
C SER A 44 -17.72 -5.88 16.18
N SER A 45 -17.79 -4.56 16.19
CA SER A 45 -17.03 -3.70 17.11
C SER A 45 -17.97 -2.88 17.98
N TYR A 46 -17.75 -2.90 19.31
CA TYR A 46 -18.48 -2.04 20.24
C TYR A 46 -18.27 -0.55 19.93
N THR A 47 -17.06 -0.20 19.48
CA THR A 47 -16.73 1.13 18.98
C THR A 47 -16.22 1.01 17.54
N PRO A 48 -17.06 1.28 16.53
CA PRO A 48 -16.62 1.33 15.14
C PRO A 48 -15.81 2.59 14.87
N GLY A 49 -14.88 2.53 13.92
CA GLY A 49 -13.96 3.64 13.68
C GLY A 49 -12.68 3.25 12.98
N ARG A 50 -11.82 4.24 12.71
CA ARG A 50 -10.43 3.97 12.31
C ARG A 50 -9.72 3.23 13.46
N TRP A 51 -8.93 2.23 13.11
CA TRP A 51 -8.09 1.55 14.10
C TRP A 51 -7.01 2.48 14.64
N GLU A 52 -6.74 2.40 15.94
CA GLU A 52 -5.61 3.04 16.60
C GLU A 52 -4.89 2.00 17.45
N THR A 53 -3.63 1.74 17.12
CA THR A 53 -2.82 0.78 17.87
C THR A 53 -2.44 1.34 19.24
N LEU A 54 -2.82 0.63 20.31
CA LEU A 54 -2.43 1.00 21.67
C LEU A 54 -0.94 0.71 21.91
N PRO A 55 -0.24 1.48 22.75
CA PRO A 55 1.21 1.35 22.94
C PRO A 55 1.69 -0.08 23.27
N PHE A 56 0.95 -0.81 24.11
CA PHE A 56 1.33 -2.18 24.49
C PHE A 56 1.10 -3.21 23.36
N GLN A 57 0.24 -2.90 22.39
CA GLN A 57 -0.07 -3.79 21.27
C GLN A 57 1.01 -3.77 20.20
N VAL A 58 1.83 -2.72 20.12
CA VAL A 58 2.78 -2.50 19.02
C VAL A 58 3.71 -3.70 18.81
N ALA A 59 4.41 -4.12 19.87
CA ALA A 59 5.36 -5.23 19.78
C ALA A 59 4.66 -6.57 19.49
N ILE A 60 3.49 -6.79 20.10
CA ILE A 60 2.70 -8.01 19.90
C ILE A 60 2.24 -8.10 18.44
N MET A 61 1.67 -7.02 17.90
CA MET A 61 1.18 -6.96 16.53
C MET A 61 2.29 -7.16 15.51
N ASN A 62 3.42 -6.47 15.67
CA ASN A 62 4.54 -6.64 14.75
C ASN A 62 5.16 -8.05 14.86
N SER A 63 5.03 -8.75 15.98
CA SER A 63 5.49 -10.15 16.10
C SER A 63 4.56 -11.18 15.43
N MET A 64 3.30 -10.81 15.15
CA MET A 64 2.35 -11.68 14.43
C MET A 64 2.49 -11.56 12.90
N GLY A 65 3.08 -10.46 12.43
CA GLY A 65 3.36 -10.23 11.02
C GLY A 65 4.58 -10.99 10.54
N ASN A 66 4.70 -11.06 9.22
CA ASN A 66 5.92 -11.45 8.53
C ASN A 66 6.16 -10.37 7.48
N ASP A 67 6.71 -9.25 7.92
CA ASP A 67 7.11 -8.12 7.08
C ASP A 67 8.36 -8.41 6.25
#